data_AF-A0A7J5XHD4-F1
#
_entry.id   AF-A0A7J5XHD4-F1
#
_cell.length_a   1.000
_cell.length_b   1.000
_cell.length_c   1.000
_cell.angle_alpha   90.00
_cell.angle_beta   90.00
_cell.angle_gamma   90.00
#
_symmetry.space_group_name_H-M   'P 1'
#
loop_
_entity.id
_entity.type
_entity.pdbx_description
1 polymer ?
#
loop_
_entity_poly.entity_id
_entity_poly.type
_entity_poly.pdbx_seq_one_letter_code
_entity_poly.pdbx_strand_id
1 'polypeptide(L)'
;MKIFSDRNEDLEARSRRCNLRITGIQEKREAGKNPTDFVAKLLQETLGLEKEPLLDRSHRTLRERPQEDQPPRAFVVRFHYYREKEAILRKAATATDLTTSHGDRIRVFPDYTQAITKQRAAFRDVKGMLKGCDGVKYGLWYPFVLKNVAVAKQSS
;
A
#
# COMPACT_ATOMS: atom_id res chain seq x y z
N MET A 1 20.81 -23.50 7.01
CA MET A 1 20.60 -22.03 7.07
C MET A 1 19.36 -21.55 6.32
N LYS A 2 19.09 -21.98 5.08
CA LYS A 2 17.96 -21.48 4.25
C LYS A 2 16.55 -21.67 4.87
N ILE A 3 16.31 -22.84 5.47
CA ILE A 3 15.01 -23.19 6.09
C ILE A 3 14.57 -22.21 7.19
N PHE A 4 15.51 -21.73 8.02
CA PHE A 4 15.19 -20.77 9.09
C PHE A 4 14.86 -19.39 8.53
N SER A 5 15.60 -18.94 7.52
CA SER A 5 15.32 -17.68 6.82
C SER A 5 13.93 -17.69 6.19
N ASP A 6 13.58 -18.78 5.50
CA ASP A 6 12.29 -18.90 4.80
C ASP A 6 11.10 -18.93 5.78
N ARG A 7 11.25 -19.63 6.92
CA ARG A 7 10.23 -19.62 7.98
C ARG A 7 10.08 -18.24 8.63
N ASN A 8 11.18 -17.56 8.92
CA ASN A 8 11.14 -16.23 9.51
C ASN A 8 10.45 -15.23 8.57
N GLU A 9 10.78 -15.30 7.28
CA GLU A 9 10.16 -14.50 6.23
C GLU A 9 8.64 -14.77 6.12
N ASP A 10 8.21 -16.03 6.14
CA ASP A 10 6.77 -16.37 6.13
C ASP A 10 6.03 -15.82 7.36
N LEU A 11 6.64 -15.91 8.55
CA LEU A 11 6.07 -15.35 9.79
C LEU A 11 5.96 -13.82 9.70
N GLU A 12 7.01 -13.14 9.24
CA GLU A 12 7.03 -11.69 9.07
C GLU A 12 5.98 -11.24 8.05
N ALA A 13 5.91 -11.91 6.90
CA ALA A 13 4.93 -11.63 5.86
C ALA A 13 3.49 -11.82 6.34
N ARG A 14 3.22 -12.88 7.12
CA ARG A 14 1.90 -13.13 7.74
C ARG A 14 1.51 -12.03 8.72
N SER A 15 2.45 -11.61 9.57
CA SER A 15 2.25 -10.55 10.56
C SER A 15 1.85 -9.22 9.91
N ARG A 16 2.36 -8.93 8.70
CA ARG A 16 2.10 -7.68 7.97
C ARG A 16 0.86 -7.70 7.06
N ARG A 17 0.10 -8.80 6.97
CA ARG A 17 -1.04 -8.89 6.02
C ARG A 17 -2.13 -7.85 6.26
N CYS A 18 -2.35 -7.48 7.51
CA CYS A 18 -3.31 -6.43 7.92
C CYS A 18 -2.70 -5.02 7.90
N ASN A 19 -1.46 -4.87 7.44
CA ASN A 19 -0.79 -3.59 7.38
C ASN A 19 -0.89 -2.93 5.99
N LEU A 20 -1.00 -1.61 5.99
CA LEU A 20 -0.81 -0.74 4.83
C LEU A 20 0.30 0.25 5.08
N ARG A 21 0.88 0.73 3.99
CA ARG A 21 1.88 1.77 3.97
C ARG A 21 1.34 2.98 3.20
N ILE A 22 1.28 4.13 3.85
CA ILE A 22 0.85 5.39 3.23
C ILE A 22 2.07 6.31 3.09
N THR A 23 2.26 6.85 1.89
CA THR A 23 3.38 7.73 1.55
C THR A 23 2.87 9.07 1.06
N GLY A 24 3.70 10.13 1.16
CA GLY A 24 3.37 11.47 0.66
C GLY A 24 2.78 12.42 1.69
N ILE A 25 2.46 11.95 2.90
CA ILE A 25 1.98 12.82 3.99
C ILE A 25 3.14 13.61 4.57
N GLN A 26 3.09 14.93 4.45
CA GLN A 26 4.15 15.82 4.94
C GLN A 26 4.36 15.68 6.45
N GLU A 27 5.59 15.88 6.92
CA GLU A 27 5.90 15.81 8.35
C GLU A 27 5.10 16.88 9.13
N LYS A 28 4.78 16.60 10.41
CA LYS A 28 4.06 17.51 11.32
C LYS A 28 2.58 17.75 10.99
N ARG A 29 2.02 17.15 9.92
CA ARG A 29 0.58 17.21 9.59
C ARG A 29 -0.31 16.66 10.69
N GLU A 30 0.21 15.76 11.52
CA GLU A 30 -0.52 15.21 12.66
C GLU A 30 -0.81 16.27 13.73
N ALA A 31 -0.02 17.36 13.77
CA ALA A 31 -0.14 18.44 14.75
C ALA A 31 -0.19 17.96 16.22
N GLY A 32 0.53 16.89 16.54
CA GLY A 32 0.55 16.29 17.89
C GLY A 32 -0.66 15.42 18.24
N LYS A 33 -1.60 15.21 17.32
CA LYS A 33 -2.71 14.27 17.50
C LYS A 33 -2.23 12.83 17.52
N ASN A 34 -3.04 11.95 18.09
CA ASN A 34 -2.83 10.50 18.01
C ASN A 34 -2.70 10.08 16.53
N PRO A 35 -1.58 9.46 16.12
CA PRO A 35 -1.36 9.02 14.75
C PRO A 35 -2.45 8.10 14.20
N THR A 36 -3.06 7.28 15.05
CA THR A 36 -4.13 6.35 14.67
C THR A 36 -5.38 7.11 14.25
N ASP A 37 -5.87 8.01 15.11
CA ASP A 37 -7.07 8.81 14.84
C ASP A 37 -6.86 9.76 13.65
N PHE A 38 -5.66 10.34 13.53
CA PHE A 38 -5.30 11.18 12.39
C PHE A 38 -5.39 10.41 11.07
N VAL A 39 -4.81 9.21 11.00
CA VAL A 39 -4.82 8.42 9.76
C VAL A 39 -6.21 7.86 9.46
N ALA A 40 -7.00 7.49 10.47
CA ALA A 40 -8.37 7.04 10.27
C ALA A 40 -9.22 8.13 9.59
N LYS A 41 -9.17 9.36 10.12
CA LYS A 41 -9.84 10.53 9.53
C LYS A 41 -9.31 10.86 8.14
N LEU A 42 -8.00 10.85 7.97
CA LEU A 42 -7.37 11.09 6.67
C LEU A 42 -7.88 10.12 5.61
N LEU A 43 -7.94 8.83 5.93
CA LEU A 43 -8.43 7.81 5.00
C LEU A 43 -9.93 7.98 4.72
N GLN A 44 -10.72 8.35 5.72
CA GLN A 44 -12.13 8.64 5.53
C GLN A 44 -12.34 9.79 4.55
N GLU A 45 -11.67 10.92 4.76
CA GLU A 45 -11.78 12.11 3.92
C GLU A 45 -11.24 11.87 2.51
N THR A 46 -10.01 11.35 2.38
CA THR A 46 -9.33 11.20 1.09
C THR A 46 -9.97 10.16 0.18
N LEU A 47 -10.54 9.10 0.76
CA LEU A 47 -11.21 8.05 0.00
C LEU A 47 -12.73 8.20 0.01
N GLY A 48 -13.31 9.20 0.67
CA GLY A 48 -14.77 9.35 0.80
C GLY A 48 -15.41 8.09 1.37
N LEU A 49 -14.96 7.64 2.55
CA LEU A 49 -15.56 6.51 3.28
C LEU A 49 -16.72 7.02 4.15
N GLU A 50 -17.77 6.22 4.28
CA GLU A 50 -18.92 6.57 5.13
C GLU A 50 -18.52 6.69 6.61
N LYS A 51 -17.60 5.86 7.06
CA LYS A 51 -17.09 5.82 8.44
C LYS A 51 -15.56 5.76 8.47
N GLU A 52 -15.00 6.20 9.60
CA GLU A 52 -13.59 5.99 9.90
C GLU A 52 -13.27 4.48 9.97
N PRO A 53 -12.21 4.01 9.30
CA PRO A 53 -11.81 2.61 9.40
C PRO A 53 -11.25 2.31 10.79
N LEU A 54 -11.47 1.08 11.27
CA LEU A 54 -10.99 0.69 12.59
C LEU A 54 -9.52 0.27 12.51
N LEU A 55 -8.66 1.08 13.13
CA LEU A 55 -7.22 0.90 13.14
C LEU A 55 -6.75 0.42 14.52
N ASP A 56 -5.94 -0.64 14.55
CA ASP A 56 -5.26 -1.08 15.78
C ASP A 56 -4.15 -0.10 16.16
N ARG A 57 -3.38 0.34 15.15
CA ARG A 57 -2.19 1.16 15.34
C ARG A 57 -1.82 1.87 14.06
N SER A 58 -1.38 3.12 14.18
CA SER A 58 -0.69 3.85 13.12
C SER A 58 0.58 4.48 13.67
N HIS A 59 1.64 4.51 12.86
CA HIS A 59 2.84 5.27 13.20
C HIS A 59 3.66 5.60 11.96
N ARG A 60 4.50 6.64 12.04
CA ARG A 60 5.54 6.86 11.03
C ARG A 60 6.63 5.80 11.15
N THR A 61 7.28 5.52 10.02
CA THR A 61 8.46 4.67 10.00
C THR A 61 9.58 5.20 10.90
N LEU A 62 10.29 4.27 11.53
CA LEU A 62 11.40 4.52 12.44
C LEU A 62 12.69 4.86 11.67
N ARG A 63 12.66 5.95 10.91
CA ARG A 63 13.86 6.58 10.36
C ARG A 63 13.96 8.01 10.89
N GLU A 64 15.17 8.55 10.81
CA GLU A 64 15.43 9.95 11.11
C GLU A 64 14.48 10.84 10.33
N ARG A 65 14.08 11.96 10.95
CA ARG A 65 13.21 12.90 10.29
C ARG A 65 13.96 13.48 9.08
N PRO A 66 13.45 13.31 7.86
CA PRO A 66 14.07 13.88 6.67
C PRO A 66 14.06 15.42 6.74
N GLN A 67 15.01 16.05 6.05
CA GLN A 67 14.95 17.49 5.76
C GLN A 67 13.73 17.81 4.87
N GLU A 68 13.33 19.08 4.79
CA GLU A 68 12.13 19.48 4.04
C GLU A 68 12.19 19.12 2.55
N ASP A 69 13.39 19.10 1.95
CA ASP A 69 13.58 18.71 0.54
C ASP A 69 13.59 17.20 0.30
N GLN A 70 13.62 16.40 1.37
CA GLN A 70 13.66 14.94 1.29
C GLN A 70 12.25 14.34 1.42
N PRO A 71 12.00 13.16 0.82
CA PRO A 71 10.67 12.56 0.85
C PRO A 71 10.22 12.30 2.29
N PRO A 72 8.97 12.59 2.67
CA PRO A 72 8.49 12.43 4.04
C PRO A 72 8.43 10.96 4.46
N ARG A 73 8.46 10.69 5.78
CA ARG A 73 8.34 9.32 6.29
C ARG A 73 6.98 8.74 5.97
N ALA A 74 6.99 7.50 5.51
CA ALA A 74 5.75 6.75 5.32
C ALA A 74 5.13 6.43 6.67
N PHE A 75 3.80 6.36 6.69
CA PHE A 75 3.03 5.72 7.74
C PHE A 75 2.94 4.22 7.51
N VAL A 76 3.07 3.46 8.59
CA VAL A 76 2.69 2.05 8.67
C VAL A 76 1.44 1.98 9.52
N VAL A 77 0.40 1.38 8.96
CA VAL A 77 -0.95 1.39 9.52
C VAL A 77 -1.43 -0.05 9.62
N ARG A 78 -1.83 -0.48 10.81
CA ARG A 78 -2.41 -1.80 11.05
C ARG A 78 -3.92 -1.67 11.22
N PHE A 79 -4.65 -2.39 10.38
CA PHE A 79 -6.10 -2.46 10.43
C PHE A 79 -6.54 -3.57 11.36
N HIS A 80 -7.65 -3.32 12.08
CA HIS A 80 -8.27 -4.34 12.91
C HIS A 80 -8.85 -5.48 12.06
N TYR A 81 -9.49 -5.13 10.93
CA TYR A 81 -10.10 -6.10 10.01
C TYR A 81 -9.37 -6.17 8.67
N TYR A 82 -8.90 -7.36 8.31
CA TYR A 82 -8.25 -7.62 7.02
C TYR A 82 -9.12 -7.22 5.82
N ARG A 83 -10.44 -7.46 5.89
CA ARG A 83 -11.38 -7.14 4.80
C ARG A 83 -11.48 -5.62 4.55
N GLU A 84 -11.48 -4.83 5.61
CA GLU A 84 -11.53 -3.36 5.52
C GLU A 84 -10.26 -2.82 4.87
N LYS A 85 -9.10 -3.34 5.29
CA LYS A 85 -7.81 -3.04 4.65
C LYS A 85 -7.80 -3.34 3.15
N GLU A 86 -8.33 -4.50 2.74
CA GLU A 86 -8.39 -4.89 1.32
C GLU A 86 -9.35 -4.01 0.52
N ALA A 87 -10.48 -3.61 1.10
CA ALA A 87 -11.42 -2.70 0.46
C ALA A 87 -10.79 -1.31 0.21
N ILE A 88 -10.11 -0.76 1.23
CA ILE A 88 -9.37 0.50 1.14
C ILE A 88 -8.27 0.42 0.08
N LEU A 89 -7.51 -0.67 0.07
CA LEU A 89 -6.44 -0.86 -0.91
C LEU A 89 -6.99 -0.89 -2.34
N ARG A 90 -8.13 -1.55 -2.58
CA ARG A 90 -8.78 -1.56 -3.91
C ARG A 90 -9.26 -0.17 -4.30
N LYS A 91 -9.94 0.52 -3.38
CA LYS A 91 -10.44 1.88 -3.62
C LYS A 91 -9.29 2.85 -3.94
N ALA A 92 -8.19 2.75 -3.21
CA ALA A 92 -6.99 3.53 -3.46
C ALA A 92 -6.30 3.18 -4.79
N ALA A 93 -6.32 1.91 -5.22
CA ALA A 93 -5.74 1.49 -6.49
C ALA A 93 -6.55 1.94 -7.72
N THR A 94 -7.87 2.15 -7.57
CA THR A 94 -8.74 2.66 -8.63
C THR A 94 -8.80 4.19 -8.68
N ALA A 95 -8.38 4.87 -7.61
CA ALA A 95 -8.35 6.33 -7.57
C ALA A 95 -7.23 6.88 -8.46
N THR A 96 -7.56 7.84 -9.32
CA THR A 96 -6.59 8.48 -10.23
C THR A 96 -5.62 9.37 -9.46
N ASP A 97 -6.13 10.18 -8.53
CA ASP A 97 -5.35 11.05 -7.66
C ASP A 97 -5.90 11.01 -6.24
N LEU A 98 -5.05 10.68 -5.28
CA LEU A 98 -5.37 10.77 -3.85
C LEU A 98 -4.66 11.99 -3.29
N THR A 99 -5.43 13.06 -3.06
CA THR A 99 -4.92 14.30 -2.50
C THR A 99 -5.61 14.58 -1.17
N THR A 100 -4.83 14.97 -0.16
CA THR A 100 -5.37 15.34 1.16
C THR A 100 -6.03 16.71 1.10
N SER A 101 -6.84 17.03 2.12
CA SER A 101 -7.39 18.39 2.33
C SER A 101 -6.31 19.47 2.41
N HIS A 102 -5.07 19.10 2.75
CA HIS A 102 -3.91 19.99 2.80
C HIS A 102 -3.13 20.08 1.48
N GLY A 103 -3.62 19.44 0.40
CA GLY A 103 -2.97 19.42 -0.91
C GLY A 103 -1.85 18.38 -1.06
N ASP A 104 -1.63 17.51 -0.07
CA ASP A 104 -0.57 16.51 -0.14
C ASP A 104 -1.01 15.35 -1.06
N ARG A 105 -0.20 15.01 -2.06
CA ARG A 105 -0.44 13.83 -2.90
C ARG A 105 0.02 12.57 -2.17
N ILE A 106 -0.90 11.66 -1.88
CA ILE A 106 -0.63 10.44 -1.14
C ILE A 106 -0.68 9.20 -2.04
N ARG A 107 0.03 8.16 -1.62
CA ARG A 107 -0.06 6.83 -2.25
C ARG A 107 -0.17 5.77 -1.18
N VAL A 108 -1.05 4.81 -1.41
CA VAL A 108 -1.34 3.69 -0.50
C VAL A 108 -0.82 2.40 -1.10
N PHE A 109 -0.04 1.64 -0.32
CA PHE A 109 0.56 0.38 -0.73
C PHE A 109 0.36 -0.69 0.33
N PRO A 110 0.37 -1.98 -0.03
CA PRO A 110 0.52 -3.04 0.96
C PRO A 110 1.88 -2.93 1.66
N ASP A 111 1.92 -3.22 2.97
CA ASP A 111 3.17 -3.26 3.73
C ASP A 111 3.84 -4.63 3.58
N TYR A 112 4.76 -4.72 2.62
CA TYR A 112 5.51 -5.94 2.37
C TYR A 112 6.83 -5.99 3.14
N THR A 113 7.35 -7.19 3.32
CA THR A 113 8.74 -7.42 3.75
C THR A 113 9.72 -6.98 2.66
N GLN A 114 11.00 -6.87 3.01
CA GLN A 114 12.04 -6.50 2.05
C GLN A 114 12.23 -7.57 0.97
N ALA A 115 12.21 -8.86 1.33
CA ALA A 115 12.39 -9.95 0.38
C ALA A 115 11.29 -9.93 -0.69
N ILE A 116 10.04 -9.81 -0.24
CA ILE A 116 8.86 -9.64 -1.11
C ILE A 116 9.01 -8.40 -1.99
N THR A 117 9.41 -7.27 -1.42
CA THR A 117 9.54 -6.02 -2.17
C THR A 117 10.59 -6.15 -3.29
N LYS A 118 11.74 -6.78 -3.01
CA LYS A 118 12.78 -7.07 -4.01
C LYS A 118 12.26 -8.00 -5.11
N GLN A 119 11.55 -9.06 -4.74
CA GLN A 119 10.98 -9.97 -5.72
C GLN A 119 9.95 -9.28 -6.61
N ARG A 120 9.08 -8.42 -6.05
CA ARG A 120 8.14 -7.60 -6.83
C ARG A 120 8.84 -6.61 -7.75
N ALA A 121 9.95 -6.03 -7.32
CA ALA A 121 10.75 -5.12 -8.13
C ALA A 121 11.35 -5.81 -9.36
N ALA A 122 11.72 -7.09 -9.26
CA ALA A 122 12.21 -7.86 -10.42
C ALA A 122 11.17 -8.00 -11.56
N PHE A 123 9.87 -7.93 -11.24
CA PHE A 123 8.81 -7.94 -12.26
C PHE A 123 8.50 -6.56 -12.85
N ARG A 124 9.22 -5.50 -12.46
CA ARG A 124 8.94 -4.13 -12.90
C ARG A 124 9.06 -4.00 -14.43
N ASP A 125 10.11 -4.57 -15.00
CA ASP A 125 10.39 -4.46 -16.43
C ASP A 125 9.34 -5.21 -17.26
N VAL A 126 9.01 -6.43 -16.85
CA VAL A 126 7.94 -7.24 -17.45
C VAL A 126 6.60 -6.50 -17.42
N LYS A 127 6.26 -5.83 -16.30
CA LYS A 127 5.04 -5.00 -16.23
C LYS A 127 5.09 -3.80 -17.17
N GLY A 128 6.25 -3.17 -17.30
CA GLY A 128 6.47 -2.08 -18.25
C GLY A 128 6.15 -2.50 -19.68
N MET A 129 6.68 -3.65 -20.09
CA MET A 129 6.42 -4.24 -21.41
C MET A 129 4.94 -4.55 -21.61
N LEU A 130 4.30 -5.23 -20.65
CA LEU A 130 2.89 -5.61 -20.75
C LEU A 130 1.94 -4.40 -20.75
N LYS A 131 2.34 -3.28 -20.13
CA LYS A 131 1.55 -2.03 -20.18
C LYS A 131 1.55 -1.42 -21.60
N GLY A 132 2.57 -1.70 -22.40
CA GLY A 132 2.66 -1.27 -23.79
C GLY A 132 1.95 -2.21 -24.78
N CYS A 133 1.43 -3.35 -24.33
CA CYS A 133 0.68 -4.28 -25.16
C CYS A 133 -0.81 -3.99 -25.09
N ASP A 134 -1.43 -3.62 -26.22
CA ASP A 134 -2.88 -3.42 -26.29
C ASP A 134 -3.65 -4.72 -26.02
N GLY A 135 -4.69 -4.62 -25.20
CA GLY A 135 -5.59 -5.73 -24.87
C GLY A 135 -5.10 -6.69 -23.78
N VAL A 136 -3.90 -6.49 -23.20
CA VAL A 136 -3.36 -7.38 -22.16
C VAL A 136 -3.62 -6.81 -20.76
N LYS A 137 -4.53 -7.46 -20.00
CA LYS A 137 -4.69 -7.23 -18.57
C LYS A 137 -3.81 -8.20 -17.79
N TYR A 138 -3.04 -7.70 -16.83
CA TYR A 138 -2.18 -8.51 -15.99
C TYR A 138 -2.30 -8.12 -14.52
N GLY A 139 -2.07 -9.08 -13.63
CA GLY A 139 -2.07 -8.88 -12.18
C GLY A 139 -0.94 -9.66 -11.52
N LEU A 140 -0.37 -9.10 -10.45
CA LEU A 140 0.63 -9.80 -9.63
C LEU A 140 -0.01 -10.29 -8.34
N TRP A 141 -0.18 -11.60 -8.24
CA TRP A 141 -0.80 -12.26 -7.10
C TRP A 141 0.24 -12.68 -6.06
N TYR A 142 -0.17 -12.80 -4.80
CA TYR A 142 0.63 -13.43 -3.75
C TYR A 142 0.83 -14.94 -4.06
N PRO A 143 2.02 -15.57 -3.88
CA PRO A 143 3.28 -15.00 -3.44
C PRO A 143 3.81 -14.02 -4.47
N PHE A 144 4.18 -14.42 -5.70
CA PHE A 144 4.63 -13.50 -6.76
C PHE A 144 4.37 -14.06 -8.15
N VAL A 145 3.13 -14.49 -8.41
CA VAL A 145 2.76 -15.07 -9.71
C VAL A 145 2.16 -13.98 -10.58
N LEU A 146 2.86 -13.61 -11.66
CA LEU A 146 2.30 -12.78 -12.71
C LEU A 146 1.32 -13.63 -13.51
N LYS A 147 0.03 -13.28 -13.46
CA LYS A 147 -1.01 -13.97 -14.22
C LYS A 147 -1.56 -13.03 -15.30
N ASN A 148 -1.67 -13.55 -16.52
CA ASN A 148 -2.45 -12.91 -17.57
C ASN A 148 -3.94 -13.10 -17.25
N VAL A 149 -4.69 -12.02 -17.30
CA VAL A 149 -6.16 -12.05 -17.27
C VAL A 149 -6.58 -11.86 -18.72
N ALA A 150 -6.76 -12.97 -19.44
CA ALA A 150 -7.22 -12.93 -20.81
C ALA A 150 -8.59 -12.23 -20.87
N VAL A 151 -8.72 -11.22 -21.73
CA VAL A 151 -10.03 -10.65 -22.07
C VAL A 151 -10.66 -11.60 -23.09
N ALA A 152 -11.78 -12.24 -22.72
CA ALA A 152 -12.63 -12.86 -23.72
C ALA A 152 -13.06 -11.74 -24.68
N LYS A 153 -12.60 -11.80 -25.94
CA LYS A 153 -13.14 -10.96 -27.01
C LYS A 153 -14.64 -11.28 -27.05
N GLN A 154 -15.49 -10.32 -26.67
CA GLN A 154 -16.89 -10.38 -27.08
C GLN A 154 -16.88 -10.20 -28.60
N SER A 155 -17.05 -11.32 -29.30
CA SER A 155 -17.31 -11.35 -30.73
C SER A 155 -18.72 -10.78 -30.96
N SER A 156 -18.74 -9.73 -31.78
CA SER A 156 -19.81 -9.18 -32.63
C SER A 156 -21.26 -9.48 -32.30
#